data_AF-A0AB33AEA0-F1
#
_entry.id   AF-A0AB33AEA0-F1
#
_cell.length_a   1.000
_cell.length_b   1.000
_cell.length_c   1.000
_cell.angle_alpha   90.00
_cell.angle_beta   90.00
_cell.angle_gamma   90.00
#
_symmetry.space_group_name_H-M   'P 1'
#
loop_
_entity.id
_entity.type
_entity.pdbx_description
1 polymer ?
#
loop_
_entity_poly.entity_id
_entity_poly.type
_entity_poly.pdbx_seq_one_letter_code
_entity_poly.pdbx_strand_id
1 'polypeptide(L)'
;MSTTHTATGYLVLEAARSGWRKGFDGLGLIDHVKVAAYRANRPAKLERDQIAVKVSITVDDAEFSPITASLALTLDPSRVIHPVVEAVEPGE
;
A
#
# COMPACT_ATOMS: atom_id res chain seq x y z
N MET A 1 -6.36 -24.67 16.98
CA MET A 1 -6.93 -23.47 16.35
C MET A 1 -5.76 -22.54 16.07
N SER A 2 -5.50 -22.21 14.80
CA SER A 2 -4.48 -21.21 14.45
C SER A 2 -5.03 -19.82 14.78
N THR A 3 -4.36 -19.09 15.66
CA THR A 3 -4.61 -17.67 15.90
C THR A 3 -4.08 -16.89 14.70
N THR A 4 -4.84 -15.91 14.19
CA THR A 4 -4.43 -15.05 13.07
C THR A 4 -4.69 -13.60 13.43
N HIS A 5 -3.78 -12.72 13.01
CA HIS A 5 -3.96 -11.27 13.11
C HIS A 5 -4.30 -10.73 11.73
N THR A 6 -5.43 -10.03 11.61
CA THR A 6 -5.84 -9.42 10.34
C THR A 6 -5.94 -7.91 10.50
N ALA A 7 -5.14 -7.18 9.73
CA ALA A 7 -5.26 -5.74 9.57
C ALA A 7 -6.01 -5.45 8.25
N THR A 8 -7.01 -4.57 8.30
CA THR A 8 -7.77 -4.16 7.11
C THR A 8 -7.84 -2.65 7.04
N GLY A 9 -7.71 -2.12 5.83
CA GLY A 9 -8.00 -0.73 5.54
C GLY A 9 -8.36 -0.51 4.07
N TYR A 10 -8.58 0.75 3.72
CA TYR A 10 -8.96 1.19 2.38
C TYR A 10 -7.91 2.16 1.87
N LEU A 11 -7.36 1.84 0.70
CA LEU A 11 -6.54 2.78 -0.08
C LEU A 11 -7.46 3.53 -1.03
N VAL A 12 -7.39 4.85 -1.00
CA VAL A 12 -8.05 5.72 -1.98
C VAL A 12 -7.04 5.98 -3.10
N LEU A 13 -7.32 5.48 -4.29
CA LEU A 13 -6.52 5.70 -5.47
C LEU A 13 -7.16 6.79 -6.32
N GLU A 14 -6.35 7.71 -6.85
CA GLU A 14 -6.80 8.82 -7.69
C GLU A 14 -6.11 8.76 -9.04
N ALA A 15 -6.90 8.86 -10.12
CA ALA A 15 -6.38 9.01 -11.47
C ALA A 15 -5.92 10.46 -11.69
N ALA A 16 -4.61 10.67 -11.83
CA ALA A 16 -4.04 11.97 -12.16
C ALA A 16 -4.23 12.25 -13.66
N ARG A 17 -5.01 13.28 -13.97
CA ARG A 17 -5.32 13.67 -15.35
C ARG A 17 -4.39 14.77 -15.85
N SER A 18 -3.99 14.66 -17.11
CA SER A 18 -3.21 15.67 -17.80
C SER A 18 -4.03 16.93 -18.07
N GLY A 19 -3.47 18.11 -17.79
CA GLY A 19 -4.07 19.40 -18.19
C GLY A 19 -3.95 19.69 -19.68
N TRP A 20 -2.96 19.08 -20.35
CA TRP A 20 -2.52 19.44 -21.71
C TRP A 20 -3.03 18.45 -22.76
N ARG A 21 -3.12 17.17 -22.41
CA ARG A 21 -3.62 16.11 -23.30
C ARG A 21 -5.06 15.79 -22.95
N LYS A 22 -5.98 15.98 -23.89
CA LYS A 22 -7.41 15.69 -23.73
C LYS A 22 -7.78 14.37 -24.39
N GLY A 23 -8.67 13.61 -23.73
CA GLY A 23 -9.27 12.39 -24.26
C GLY A 23 -10.47 12.70 -25.15
N PHE A 24 -11.03 11.65 -25.75
CA PHE A 24 -12.23 11.74 -26.60
C PHE A 24 -13.48 12.20 -25.84
N ASP A 25 -13.49 12.03 -24.51
CA ASP A 25 -14.52 12.48 -23.59
C ASP A 25 -14.39 13.96 -23.18
N GLY A 26 -13.39 14.68 -23.70
CA GLY A 26 -13.08 16.07 -23.34
C GLY A 26 -12.41 16.24 -21.98
N LEU A 27 -12.23 15.15 -21.22
CA LEU A 27 -11.46 15.18 -19.97
C LEU A 27 -9.97 15.10 -20.26
N GLY A 28 -9.15 15.48 -19.27
CA GLY A 28 -7.71 15.20 -19.35
C GLY A 28 -7.46 13.70 -19.43
N LEU A 29 -6.57 13.26 -20.32
CA LEU A 29 -6.12 11.87 -20.36
C LEU A 29 -5.50 11.49 -19.02
N ILE A 30 -5.73 10.26 -18.58
CA ILE A 30 -5.11 9.72 -17.38
C ILE A 30 -3.62 9.52 -17.68
N ASP A 31 -2.76 10.15 -16.89
CA ASP A 31 -1.31 10.07 -17.03
C ASP A 31 -0.74 8.98 -16.11
N HIS A 32 -1.18 8.98 -14.85
CA HIS A 32 -0.81 7.96 -13.86
C HIS A 32 -1.86 7.86 -12.75
N VAL A 33 -1.70 6.86 -11.87
CA VAL A 33 -2.51 6.68 -10.66
C VAL A 33 -1.62 6.95 -9.45
N LYS A 34 -2.17 7.61 -8.44
CA LYS A 34 -1.50 7.86 -7.16
C LYS A 34 -2.37 7.44 -5.99
N VAL A 35 -1.74 7.12 -4.86
CA VAL A 35 -2.45 6.94 -3.59
C VAL A 35 -2.79 8.31 -3.03
N ALA A 36 -4.08 8.65 -2.97
CA ALA A 36 -4.55 9.92 -2.42
C ALA A 36 -4.70 9.87 -0.90
N ALA A 37 -5.12 8.72 -0.35
CA ALA A 37 -5.28 8.55 1.09
C ALA A 37 -5.32 7.08 1.52
N TYR A 38 -5.06 6.85 2.80
CA TYR A 38 -5.41 5.62 3.52
C TYR A 38 -6.53 5.92 4.54
N ARG A 39 -7.46 4.97 4.71
CA ARG A 39 -8.55 5.02 5.70
C ARG A 39 -8.75 3.66 6.34
N ALA A 40 -8.91 3.63 7.66
CA ALA A 40 -9.26 2.39 8.36
C ALA A 40 -10.68 1.89 8.00
N ASN A 41 -11.61 2.82 7.75
CA ASN A 41 -12.99 2.51 7.39
C ASN A 41 -13.28 2.86 5.93
N ARG A 42 -14.33 2.24 5.37
CA ARG A 42 -14.76 2.51 4.00
C ARG A 42 -15.10 4.00 3.84
N PRO A 43 -14.51 4.71 2.85
CA PRO A 43 -14.86 6.11 2.59
C PRO A 43 -16.35 6.25 2.26
N ALA A 44 -17.04 7.20 2.89
CA ALA A 44 -18.46 7.47 2.63
C ALA A 44 -18.70 8.22 1.31
N LYS A 45 -17.68 8.97 0.85
CA LYS A 45 -17.69 9.71 -0.41
C LYS A 45 -16.33 9.58 -1.07
N LEU A 46 -16.34 9.62 -2.40
CA LEU A 46 -15.15 9.62 -3.26
C LEU A 46 -15.30 10.76 -4.27
N GLU A 47 -14.19 11.40 -4.61
CA GLU A 47 -14.17 12.36 -5.71
C GLU A 47 -14.30 11.63 -7.06
N ARG A 48 -14.63 12.37 -8.13
CA ARG A 48 -14.94 11.82 -9.46
C ARG A 48 -13.91 10.81 -9.97
N ASP A 49 -12.63 11.11 -9.78
CA ASP A 49 -11.51 10.32 -10.29
C ASP A 49 -10.88 9.42 -9.21
N GLN A 50 -11.60 9.16 -8.12
CA GLN A 50 -11.15 8.34 -7.01
C GLN A 50 -11.89 6.99 -6.90
N ILE A 51 -11.15 5.96 -6.51
CA ILE A 51 -11.69 4.66 -6.14
C ILE A 51 -11.18 4.23 -4.77
N ALA A 52 -11.98 3.49 -4.01
CA ALA A 52 -11.56 2.88 -2.74
C ALA A 52 -11.27 1.39 -2.94
N VAL A 53 -10.04 0.98 -2.67
CA VAL A 53 -9.61 -0.42 -2.72
C VAL A 53 -9.44 -0.93 -1.30
N LYS A 54 -10.19 -1.98 -0.94
CA LYS A 54 -10.02 -2.64 0.36
C LYS A 54 -8.75 -3.50 0.31
N VAL A 55 -7.87 -3.29 1.27
CA VAL A 55 -6.64 -4.06 1.46
C VAL A 55 -6.72 -4.73 2.82
N SER A 56 -6.45 -6.04 2.84
CA SER A 56 -6.41 -6.84 4.05
C SER A 56 -5.10 -7.63 4.07
N ILE A 57 -4.39 -7.57 5.18
CA ILE A 57 -3.18 -8.33 5.45
C ILE A 57 -3.52 -9.26 6.61
N THR A 58 -3.35 -10.56 6.40
CA THR A 58 -3.55 -11.58 7.41
C THR A 58 -2.21 -12.26 7.65
N VAL A 59 -1.83 -12.37 8.92
CA VAL A 59 -0.58 -13.02 9.35
C VAL A 59 -0.94 -14.07 10.40
N ASP A 60 -0.32 -15.24 10.30
CA ASP A 60 -0.46 -16.29 11.30
C ASP A 60 0.25 -15.88 12.60
N ASP A 61 -0.33 -16.22 13.75
CA ASP A 61 0.22 -15.85 15.06
C ASP A 61 1.61 -16.45 15.31
N ALA A 62 1.91 -17.61 14.72
CA ALA A 62 3.24 -18.22 14.74
C ALA A 62 4.31 -17.39 14.01
N GLU A 63 3.89 -16.59 13.02
CA GLU A 63 4.76 -15.68 12.25
C GLU A 63 4.76 -14.26 12.83
N PHE A 64 3.78 -13.95 13.68
CA PHE A 64 3.61 -12.64 14.32
C PHE A 64 4.54 -12.50 15.54
N SER A 65 5.81 -12.21 15.32
CA SER A 65 6.75 -11.93 16.42
C SER A 65 6.38 -10.60 17.12
N PRO A 66 6.06 -10.61 18.43
CA PRO A 66 5.71 -9.39 19.19
C PRO A 66 6.84 -8.36 19.24
N ILE A 67 8.08 -8.83 19.12
CA ILE A 67 9.28 -7.97 19.09
C ILE A 67 9.30 -7.17 17.78
N THR A 68 8.95 -7.78 16.64
CA THR A 68 8.96 -7.11 15.34
C THR A 68 7.80 -6.13 15.17
N ALA A 69 6.64 -6.40 15.79
CA ALA A 69 5.47 -5.50 15.72
C ALA A 69 5.69 -4.15 16.42
N SER A 70 6.42 -4.13 17.54
CA SER A 70 6.81 -2.89 18.24
C SER A 70 7.92 -2.13 17.50
N LEU A 71 8.84 -2.83 16.84
CA LEU A 71 9.86 -2.26 15.95
C LEU A 71 9.27 -1.66 14.66
N ALA A 72 8.25 -2.29 14.06
CA ALA A 72 7.62 -1.82 12.82
C ALA A 72 6.88 -0.47 12.99
N LEU A 73 6.40 -0.15 14.19
CA LEU A 73 5.78 1.14 14.53
C LEU A 73 6.79 2.28 14.65
N THR A 74 8.09 1.97 14.78
CA THR A 74 9.18 2.95 14.99
C THR A 74 10.14 3.06 13.80
N LEU A 75 10.05 2.17 12.82
CA LEU A 75 10.89 2.17 11.63
C LEU A 75 10.25 3.00 10.51
N ASP A 76 10.92 4.10 10.14
CA ASP A 76 10.65 4.84 8.91
C ASP A 76 10.87 3.90 7.70
N PRO A 77 9.84 3.66 6.85
CA PRO A 77 9.93 2.73 5.72
C PRO A 77 11.04 3.11 4.71
N SER A 78 11.56 4.34 4.73
CA SER A 78 12.73 4.75 3.94
C SER A 78 14.04 4.10 4.38
N ARG A 79 14.12 3.56 5.60
CA ARG A 79 15.34 2.92 6.16
C ARG A 79 15.40 1.41 5.97
N VAL A 80 14.31 0.77 5.55
CA VAL A 80 14.23 -0.70 5.40
C VAL A 80 14.70 -1.17 4.01
N ILE A 81 14.89 -0.25 3.06
CA ILE A 81 15.47 -0.56 1.75
C ILE A 81 17.01 -0.55 1.88
N HIS A 82 17.57 -1.53 2.57
CA HIS A 82 18.94 -1.96 2.32
C HIS A 82 18.86 -3.35 1.67
N PRO A 83 19.44 -3.54 0.48
CA PRO A 83 19.29 -4.77 -0.28
C PRO A 83 19.98 -5.90 0.46
N VAL A 84 19.22 -6.96 0.77
CA VAL A 84 19.75 -8.30 1.03
C VAL A 84 20.26 -8.84 -0.31
N VAL A 85 21.42 -8.35 -0.74
CA VAL A 85 22.21 -8.90 -1.83
C VAL A 85 23.64 -8.99 -1.32
N GLU A 86 23.88 -9.92 -0.39
CA GLU A 86 25.20 -10.46 -0.07
C GLU A 86 25.02 -11.72 0.79
N ALA A 87 24.42 -12.75 0.18
CA ALA A 87 24.46 -14.13 0.69
C ALA A 87 24.36 -15.14 -0.46
N VAL A 88 25.03 -14.84 -1.58
CA VAL A 88 25.32 -15.84 -2.62
C VAL A 88 26.79 -15.71 -3.00
N GLU A 89 27.67 -15.94 -2.03
CA GLU A 89 28.87 -16.71 -2.34
C GLU A 89 28.57 -18.15 -1.90
N PRO A 90 28.34 -19.10 -2.83
CA PRO A 90 28.47 -20.50 -2.48
C PRO A 90 29.98 -20.73 -2.26
N GLY A 91 30.36 -21.02 -1.01
CA GLY A 91 31.74 -21.35 -0.70
C GLY A 91 32.21 -22.59 -1.47
N GLU A 92 33.34 -22.42 -2.15
CA GLU A 92 34.51 -23.32 -2.14
C GLU A 92 35.77 -22.51 -2.47
#